data_AF-A0A8D2NLI5-F1
#
_entry.id   AF-A0A8D2NLI5-F1
#
_cell.length_a   1.000
_cell.length_b   1.000
_cell.length_c   1.000
_cell.angle_alpha   90.00
_cell.angle_beta   90.00
_cell.angle_gamma   90.00
#
_symmetry.space_group_name_H-M   'P 1'
#
loop_
_entity.id
_entity.type
_entity.pdbx_description
1 polymer ?
#
loop_
_entity_poly.entity_id
_entity_poly.type
_entity_poly.pdbx_seq_one_letter_code
_entity_poly.pdbx_strand_id
1 'polypeptide(L)'
;MTRKIFTNTRERWRQQNVNSAFAKLRKLIPTHPPDKKLSKNETLRLAMRYINFLVKVLGESGLQQTAVAARGSILGFFQQAPHLQSMEELTLIENCGVSCPGMSSNIAE
;
A
#
# COMPACT_ATOMS: atom_id res chain seq x y z
N MET A 1 -13.58 -3.26 -30.73
CA MET A 1 -13.45 -2.16 -29.73
C MET A 1 -14.03 -2.49 -28.34
N THR A 2 -15.03 -3.36 -28.23
CA THR A 2 -15.84 -3.58 -27.00
C THR A 2 -15.06 -4.05 -25.77
N ARG A 3 -14.06 -4.93 -25.92
CA ARG A 3 -13.24 -5.43 -24.77
C ARG A 3 -12.41 -4.34 -24.08
N LYS A 4 -11.88 -3.37 -24.86
CA LYS A 4 -11.09 -2.24 -24.31
C LYS A 4 -11.98 -1.33 -23.47
N ILE A 5 -13.19 -1.05 -23.94
CA ILE A 5 -14.18 -0.22 -23.23
C ILE A 5 -14.56 -0.89 -21.91
N PHE A 6 -14.96 -2.17 -21.94
CA PHE A 6 -15.32 -2.92 -20.74
C PHE A 6 -14.19 -2.96 -19.70
N THR A 7 -12.95 -3.17 -20.16
CA THR A 7 -11.77 -3.18 -19.29
C THR A 7 -11.49 -1.81 -18.67
N ASN A 8 -11.61 -0.72 -19.45
CA ASN A 8 -11.44 0.64 -18.92
C ASN A 8 -12.50 0.99 -17.87
N THR A 9 -13.76 0.63 -18.13
CA THR A 9 -14.87 0.85 -17.18
C THR A 9 -14.60 0.12 -15.86
N ARG A 10 -14.15 -1.14 -15.93
CA ARG A 10 -13.82 -1.92 -14.73
C ARG A 10 -12.67 -1.29 -13.93
N GLU A 11 -11.60 -0.89 -14.60
CA GLU A 11 -10.46 -0.25 -13.91
C GLU A 11 -10.85 1.09 -13.29
N ARG A 12 -11.69 1.88 -13.98
CA ARG A 12 -12.25 3.12 -13.42
C ARG A 12 -13.03 2.85 -12.14
N TRP A 13 -13.87 1.83 -12.12
CA TRP A 13 -14.64 1.46 -10.93
C TRP A 13 -13.72 1.05 -9.77
N ARG A 14 -12.67 0.27 -10.05
CA ARG A 14 -11.64 -0.09 -9.07
C ARG A 14 -10.96 1.16 -8.48
N GLN A 15 -10.60 2.13 -9.33
CA GLN A 15 -9.99 3.39 -8.90
C GLN A 15 -10.97 4.27 -8.10
N GLN A 16 -12.26 4.27 -8.43
CA GLN A 16 -13.29 4.95 -7.66
C GLN A 16 -13.42 4.39 -6.24
N ASN A 17 -13.32 3.07 -6.08
CA ASN A 17 -13.31 2.43 -4.76
C ASN A 17 -12.11 2.88 -3.92
N VAL A 18 -10.91 2.92 -4.52
CA VAL A 18 -9.70 3.43 -3.84
C VAL A 18 -9.85 4.90 -3.47
N ASN A 19 -10.34 5.74 -4.38
CA ASN A 19 -10.53 7.17 -4.12
C ASN A 19 -11.57 7.42 -3.02
N SER A 20 -12.62 6.60 -2.95
CA SER A 20 -13.60 6.63 -1.87
C SER A 20 -13.00 6.27 -0.51
N ALA A 21 -12.12 5.26 -0.45
CA ALA A 21 -11.37 4.93 0.76
C ALA A 21 -10.45 6.07 1.21
N PHE A 22 -9.74 6.71 0.26
CA PHE A 22 -8.94 7.91 0.52
C PHE A 22 -9.79 9.08 1.05
N ALA A 23 -11.03 9.25 0.58
CA ALA A 23 -11.93 10.28 1.10
C ALA A 23 -12.36 9.99 2.55
N LYS A 24 -12.66 8.73 2.88
CA LYS A 24 -12.95 8.30 4.25
C LYS A 24 -11.75 8.55 5.18
N LEU A 25 -10.54 8.18 4.73
CA LEU A 25 -9.32 8.41 5.51
C LEU A 25 -9.09 9.90 5.80
N ARG A 26 -9.29 10.79 4.82
CA ARG A 26 -9.14 12.25 5.03
C ARG A 26 -10.04 12.79 6.14
N LYS A 27 -11.26 12.29 6.27
CA LYS A 27 -12.21 12.73 7.32
C LYS A 27 -11.73 12.40 8.73
N LEU A 28 -10.85 11.42 8.89
CA LEU A 28 -10.30 11.00 10.17
C LEU A 28 -9.01 11.76 10.53
N ILE A 29 -8.43 12.49 9.58
CA ILE A 29 -7.17 13.19 9.79
C ILE A 29 -7.47 14.59 10.32
N PRO A 30 -6.96 14.98 11.50
CA PRO A 30 -7.17 16.30 12.05
C PRO A 30 -6.43 17.36 11.22
N THR A 31 -7.16 18.35 10.70
CA THR A 31 -6.60 19.51 9.96
C THR A 31 -7.30 20.81 10.31
N HIS A 32 -6.60 21.93 10.08
CA HIS A 32 -7.17 23.27 10.07
C HIS A 32 -6.94 23.91 8.68
N PRO A 33 -8.00 24.36 7.98
CA PRO A 33 -9.42 24.15 8.28
C PRO A 33 -9.84 22.66 8.11
N PRO A 34 -11.00 22.23 8.64
CA PRO A 34 -11.43 20.82 8.59
C PRO A 34 -11.72 20.29 7.18
N ASP A 35 -11.90 21.17 6.21
CA ASP A 35 -12.16 20.86 4.80
C ASP A 35 -10.92 20.98 3.90
N LYS A 36 -9.73 21.12 4.51
CA LYS A 36 -8.44 21.19 3.79
C LYS A 36 -8.30 20.03 2.80
N LYS A 37 -8.03 20.37 1.54
CA LYS A 37 -7.80 19.39 0.47
C LYS A 37 -6.39 18.79 0.58
N LEU A 38 -6.29 17.59 1.15
CA LEU A 38 -5.02 16.85 1.25
C LEU A 38 -4.74 16.03 -0.02
N SER A 39 -3.51 16.11 -0.54
CA SER A 39 -3.05 15.20 -1.59
C SER A 39 -2.98 13.74 -1.09
N LYS A 40 -2.86 12.77 -2.00
CA LYS A 40 -2.74 11.35 -1.63
C LYS A 40 -1.52 11.11 -0.73
N ASN A 41 -0.37 11.70 -1.07
CA ASN A 41 0.85 11.53 -0.30
C ASN A 41 0.75 12.17 1.09
N GLU A 42 0.24 13.41 1.18
CA GLU A 42 0.03 14.07 2.46
C GLU A 42 -0.94 13.29 3.35
N THR A 43 -2.05 12.79 2.78
CA THR A 43 -3.03 11.95 3.49
C THR A 43 -2.33 10.77 4.16
N LEU A 44 -1.48 10.04 3.42
CA LEU A 44 -0.75 8.89 3.97
C LEU A 44 0.24 9.31 5.07
N ARG A 45 1.04 10.35 4.84
CA ARG A 45 2.02 10.84 5.82
C ARG A 45 1.35 11.35 7.10
N LEU A 46 0.22 12.03 6.97
CA LEU A 46 -0.50 12.62 8.09
C LEU A 46 -1.26 11.53 8.87
N ALA A 47 -1.80 10.51 8.19
CA ALA A 47 -2.38 9.34 8.84
C ALA A 47 -1.36 8.58 9.70
N MET A 48 -0.15 8.30 9.18
CA MET A 48 0.92 7.66 9.96
C MET A 48 1.30 8.48 11.19
N ARG A 49 1.47 9.80 11.02
CA ARG A 49 1.75 10.70 12.15
C ARG A 49 0.63 10.71 13.18
N TYR A 50 -0.62 10.69 12.74
CA TYR A 50 -1.77 10.72 13.63
C TYR A 50 -1.91 9.42 14.43
N ILE A 51 -1.72 8.25 13.79
CA ILE A 51 -1.67 6.96 14.50
C ILE A 51 -0.58 6.99 15.58
N ASN A 52 0.64 7.41 15.22
CA ASN A 52 1.75 7.51 16.18
C ASN A 52 1.46 8.50 17.32
N PHE A 53 0.79 9.61 17.02
CA PHE A 53 0.36 10.57 18.03
C PHE A 53 -0.63 9.95 19.01
N LEU A 54 -1.66 9.25 18.51
CA LEU A 54 -2.65 8.57 19.36
C LEU A 54 -2.01 7.48 20.23
N VAL A 55 -1.07 6.69 19.68
CA VAL A 55 -0.33 5.68 20.45
C VAL A 55 0.46 6.32 21.61
N LYS A 56 1.11 7.47 21.38
CA LYS A 56 1.82 8.19 22.45
C LYS A 56 0.87 8.72 23.51
N VAL A 57 -0.20 9.40 23.12
CA VAL A 57 -1.19 9.96 24.07
C VAL A 57 -1.82 8.86 24.92
N LEU A 58 -2.18 7.73 24.32
CA LEU A 58 -2.76 6.59 25.04
C LEU A 58 -1.72 5.86 25.90
N GLY A 59 -0.47 5.75 25.45
CA GLY A 59 0.63 5.14 26.20
C GLY A 59 1.15 5.99 27.37
N GLU A 60 1.09 7.31 27.25
CA GLU A 60 1.39 8.24 28.35
C GLU A 60 0.33 8.18 29.45
N SER A 61 -0.90 7.77 29.12
CA SER A 61 -2.01 7.62 30.06
C SER A 61 -1.92 6.35 30.94
N GLY A 62 -1.02 5.42 30.63
CA GLY A 62 -0.76 4.20 31.39
C GLY A 62 0.72 4.06 31.70
N LEU A 63 1.13 4.49 32.89
CA LEU A 63 2.47 4.41 33.48
C LEU A 63 3.48 3.45 32.79
N GLN A 64 4.60 4.03 32.36
CA GLN A 64 5.98 3.48 32.43
C GLN A 64 6.09 1.99 32.78
N GLN A 65 6.20 1.08 31.81
CA GLN A 65 7.24 0.03 31.73
C GLN A 65 6.96 -0.90 30.54
N THR A 66 7.77 -0.82 29.49
CA THR A 66 8.68 -1.91 29.10
C THR A 66 9.57 -1.35 28.00
N ALA A 67 10.88 -1.46 28.21
CA ALA A 67 11.87 -1.17 27.21
C ALA A 67 11.68 -2.10 26.00
N VAL A 68 10.91 -1.65 25.01
CA VAL A 68 11.10 -2.09 23.62
C VAL A 68 11.73 -0.92 22.90
N ALA A 69 13.04 -0.82 23.11
CA ALA A 69 13.93 -0.03 22.29
C ALA A 69 13.58 -0.22 20.80
N ALA A 70 13.34 0.90 20.12
CA ALA A 70 13.69 1.08 18.72
C ALA A 70 13.19 0.02 17.70
N ARG A 71 11.98 -0.52 17.83
CA ARG A 71 11.42 -1.52 16.87
C ARG A 71 10.10 -1.11 16.21
N GLY A 72 9.71 0.16 16.29
CA GLY A 72 8.42 0.66 15.76
C GLY A 72 8.51 1.74 14.68
N SER A 73 9.72 2.15 14.27
CA SER A 73 9.84 3.07 13.13
C SER A 73 9.74 2.25 11.85
N ILE A 74 8.56 2.20 11.22
CA ILE A 74 8.41 1.72 9.84
C ILE A 74 9.34 2.48 8.87
N LEU A 75 9.82 3.67 9.26
CA LEU A 75 10.81 4.45 8.52
C LEU A 75 12.27 3.99 8.72
N GLY A 76 12.54 3.01 9.60
CA GLY A 76 13.88 2.47 9.82
C GLY A 76 14.45 1.63 8.67
N PHE A 77 13.64 1.26 7.68
CA PHE A 77 14.07 0.40 6.58
C PHE A 77 14.77 1.13 5.43
N PHE A 78 14.81 2.46 5.42
CA PHE A 78 15.38 3.24 4.30
C PHE A 78 16.85 3.66 4.51
N GLN A 79 17.51 3.24 5.59
CA GLN A 79 18.86 3.69 5.89
C GLN A 79 19.80 2.57 6.34
N GLN A 80 20.10 1.62 5.45
CA GLN A 80 21.42 0.99 5.43
C GLN A 80 21.68 0.28 4.09
N ALA A 81 22.42 0.94 3.21
CA ALA A 81 23.27 0.25 2.26
C ALA A 81 24.66 0.16 2.90
N PRO A 82 25.14 -1.04 3.22
CA PRO A 82 26.58 -1.28 3.17
C PRO A 82 26.90 -2.55 2.37
N HIS A 83 27.74 -2.34 1.36
CA HIS A 83 28.80 -3.24 0.90
C HIS A 83 28.42 -4.64 0.36
N LEU A 84 28.30 -4.73 -0.96
CA LEU A 84 28.34 -5.99 -1.71
C LEU A 84 29.76 -6.56 -1.69
N GLN A 85 29.93 -7.75 -1.10
CA GLN A 85 31.06 -8.63 -1.32
C GLN A 85 30.54 -9.98 -1.85
N SER A 86 30.65 -10.14 -3.17
CA SER A 86 31.03 -11.34 -3.94
C SER A 86 30.46 -12.73 -3.59
N MET A 87 29.79 -13.32 -4.61
CA MET A 87 29.87 -14.73 -5.13
C MET A 87 29.59 -15.87 -4.12
N GLU A 88 28.72 -16.85 -4.32
CA GLU A 88 28.41 -17.70 -5.47
C GLU A 88 27.11 -18.51 -5.15
N GLU A 89 26.56 -19.20 -6.15
CA GLU A 89 25.59 -20.32 -6.03
C GLU A 89 24.12 -19.98 -5.64
N LEU A 90 23.06 -20.33 -6.37
CA LEU A 90 22.84 -21.31 -7.42
C LEU A 90 21.80 -20.78 -8.41
N THR A 91 22.17 -20.80 -9.68
CA THR A 91 21.24 -20.87 -10.80
C THR A 91 20.49 -22.21 -10.76
N LEU A 92 19.18 -22.20 -10.54
CA LEU A 92 18.34 -23.23 -11.15
C LEU A 92 17.07 -22.58 -11.72
N ILE A 93 17.04 -22.67 -13.03
CA ILE A 93 16.13 -22.07 -13.98
C ILE A 93 14.86 -22.92 -14.03
N GLU A 94 13.75 -22.23 -14.32
CA GLU A 94 12.60 -22.73 -15.08
C GLU A 94 11.50 -23.60 -14.45
N ASN A 95 10.29 -23.23 -14.87
CA ASN A 95 9.12 -24.08 -15.10
C ASN A 95 8.22 -24.42 -13.90
N CYS A 96 7.40 -23.44 -13.51
CA CYS A 96 6.01 -23.73 -13.19
C CYS A 96 5.13 -23.11 -14.28
N GLY A 97 4.90 -23.89 -15.34
CA GLY A 97 3.98 -23.57 -16.42
C GLY A 97 2.56 -23.48 -15.89
N VAL A 98 1.97 -22.29 -15.98
CA VAL A 98 0.52 -22.12 -15.84
C VAL A 98 -0.05 -22.11 -17.25
N SER A 99 -0.62 -23.25 -17.63
CA SER A 99 -1.27 -23.46 -18.92
C SER A 99 -2.53 -22.59 -19.02
N CYS A 100 -2.55 -21.64 -19.97
CA CYS A 100 -3.75 -20.88 -20.32
C CYS A 100 -4.75 -21.79 -21.07
N PRO A 101 -6.03 -21.88 -20.65
CA PRO A 101 -7.04 -22.54 -21.47
C PRO A 101 -7.43 -21.63 -22.64
N GLY A 102 -7.05 -22.04 -23.85
CA GLY A 102 -7.55 -21.48 -25.09
C GLY A 102 -9.01 -21.87 -25.31
N MET A 103 -9.87 -20.90 -25.58
CA MET A 103 -11.22 -21.16 -26.07
C MET A 103 -11.12 -21.42 -27.58
N SER A 104 -11.31 -22.68 -27.96
CA SER A 104 -11.32 -23.13 -29.35
C SER A 104 -12.51 -22.56 -30.12
N SER A 105 -12.27 -22.31 -31.39
CA SER A 105 -13.14 -21.72 -32.41
C SER A 105 -14.21 -22.68 -32.94
N ASN A 106 -15.17 -22.09 -33.65
CA ASN A 106 -16.00 -22.60 -34.76
C ASN A 106 -17.45 -22.97 -34.42
N ILE A 107 -18.38 -22.20 -34.99
CA ILE A 107 -19.54 -22.72 -35.70
C ILE A 107 -19.69 -21.87 -36.98
N ALA A 108 -19.66 -22.58 -38.10
CA ALA A 108 -20.04 -22.11 -39.43
C ALA A 108 -21.41 -22.75 -39.73
N GLU A 109 -22.39 -21.91 -40.06
CA GLU A 109 -23.30 -21.96 -41.22
C GLU A 109 -24.25 -20.75 -41.15
#